data_AF-A0A813KWQ3-F1
#
_entry.id   AF-A0A813KWQ3-F1
#
_cell.length_a   1.000
_cell.length_b   1.000
_cell.length_c   1.000
_cell.angle_alpha   90.00
_cell.angle_beta   90.00
_cell.angle_gamma   90.00
#
_symmetry.space_group_name_H-M   'P 1'
#
loop_
_entity.id
_entity.type
_entity.pdbx_description
1 polymer ?
#
loop_
_entity_poly.entity_id
_entity_poly.type
_entity_poly.pdbx_seq_one_letter_code
_entity_poly.pdbx_strand_id
1 'polypeptide(L)'
;MLDADASSPGEQQSSASSWNKTVQSLSARSLEVEELLEFFGRLGPTQRDASGAEAVMPSYDPWHSTTNDGVRGAIIPLSQAGNFGLAYAQCLPGAKASTCVTLPDCMVSHTWSALFLDLVAAVVAYALELDECGEVAHRLAAPGGAQKLLQEVRRKSCQRYWICAFCVNQQSGICSGFGSEPTPGGDQHSRWDAGRRDTVSGQVFRLCPCSEPKYFDGPLCEMNKFDEMMGLLQHRQPNLRHLVAVDRRFELFSRAWCVAELVQSYLSNLPQTVPLLSNKALDMQAEDLEIYNCLATLTVLECKASREEDRLQILAKIPDVYEYDAQLQAVIFGSRGLLRNALAGFDRVDAAARAARRAASAAAEKKLKKKQKSYQFFFKKKNEI
;
A
#
# COMPACT_ATOMS: atom_id res chain seq x y z
N MET A 1 -39.96 2.60 -22.27
CA MET A 1 -39.06 2.14 -23.35
C MET A 1 -37.67 2.22 -22.77
N LEU A 2 -37.16 1.08 -22.32
CA LEU A 2 -35.86 0.94 -21.69
C LEU A 2 -34.88 0.56 -22.80
N ASP A 3 -33.96 1.46 -23.12
CA ASP A 3 -32.82 1.14 -23.98
C ASP A 3 -31.86 0.28 -23.15
N ALA A 4 -31.93 -1.03 -23.37
CA ALA A 4 -30.91 -1.97 -22.95
C ALA A 4 -29.77 -1.86 -23.95
N ASP A 5 -28.69 -1.22 -23.51
CA ASP A 5 -27.45 -1.03 -24.25
C ASP A 5 -26.80 -2.39 -24.53
N ALA A 6 -27.08 -2.95 -25.71
CA ALA A 6 -26.51 -4.20 -26.18
C ALA A 6 -25.12 -3.92 -26.78
N SER A 7 -24.12 -3.76 -25.91
CA SER A 7 -22.71 -3.68 -26.34
C SER A 7 -22.36 -4.91 -27.16
N SER A 8 -21.72 -4.72 -28.32
CA SER A 8 -21.52 -5.82 -29.28
C SER A 8 -20.54 -6.88 -28.72
N PRO A 9 -20.68 -8.17 -29.10
CA PRO A 9 -19.79 -9.24 -28.64
C PRO A 9 -18.29 -8.97 -28.89
N GLY A 10 -17.96 -8.18 -29.92
CA GLY A 10 -16.58 -7.80 -30.25
C GLY A 10 -15.97 -6.79 -29.28
N GLU A 11 -16.76 -5.89 -28.70
CA GLU A 11 -16.29 -4.89 -27.73
C GLU A 11 -16.02 -5.52 -26.36
N GLN A 12 -16.89 -6.45 -25.92
CA GLN A 12 -16.70 -7.19 -24.67
C GLN A 12 -15.44 -8.08 -24.72
N GLN A 13 -15.18 -8.74 -25.85
CA GLN A 13 -14.00 -9.59 -26.02
C GLN A 13 -12.70 -8.79 -26.12
N SER A 14 -12.73 -7.60 -26.73
CA SER A 14 -11.58 -6.67 -26.79
C SER A 14 -11.25 -6.07 -25.41
N SER A 15 -12.27 -5.73 -24.62
CA SER A 15 -12.11 -5.21 -23.26
C SER A 15 -11.49 -6.24 -22.32
N ALA A 16 -11.98 -7.49 -22.34
CA ALA A 16 -11.42 -8.58 -21.54
C ALA A 16 -9.97 -8.93 -21.92
N SER A 17 -9.64 -8.87 -23.22
CA SER A 17 -8.26 -9.06 -23.71
C SER A 17 -7.32 -7.97 -23.19
N SER A 18 -7.77 -6.71 -23.21
CA SER A 18 -6.99 -5.58 -22.72
C SER A 18 -6.79 -5.62 -21.20
N TRP A 19 -7.84 -5.98 -20.45
CA TRP A 19 -7.76 -6.19 -19.01
C TRP A 19 -6.67 -7.21 -18.65
N ASN A 20 -6.72 -8.39 -19.26
CA ASN A 20 -5.77 -9.47 -19.00
C ASN A 20 -4.34 -9.10 -19.38
N LYS A 21 -4.14 -8.37 -20.49
CA LYS A 21 -2.83 -7.85 -20.89
C LYS A 21 -2.27 -6.88 -19.85
N THR A 22 -3.10 -5.98 -19.31
CA THR A 22 -2.68 -5.05 -18.26
C THR A 22 -2.31 -5.79 -16.97
N VAL A 23 -3.11 -6.78 -16.53
CA VAL A 23 -2.79 -7.62 -15.36
C VAL A 23 -1.47 -8.36 -15.57
N GLN A 24 -1.27 -8.99 -16.74
CA GLN A 24 -0.04 -9.70 -17.07
C GLN A 24 1.17 -8.77 -17.06
N SER A 25 1.06 -7.61 -17.72
CA SER A 25 2.13 -6.60 -17.74
C SER A 25 2.47 -6.11 -16.33
N LEU A 26 1.46 -5.82 -15.51
CA LEU A 26 1.65 -5.34 -14.15
C LEU A 26 2.32 -6.38 -13.25
N SER A 27 1.90 -7.65 -13.36
CA SER A 27 2.48 -8.78 -12.60
C SER A 27 3.94 -9.07 -12.99
N ALA A 28 4.34 -8.75 -14.22
CA ALA A 28 5.67 -9.02 -14.73
C ALA A 28 6.72 -8.00 -14.29
N ARG A 29 6.31 -6.88 -13.70
CA ARG A 29 7.22 -5.79 -13.29
C ARG A 29 7.76 -6.07 -11.91
N SER A 30 9.05 -5.84 -11.74
CA SER A 30 9.73 -5.99 -10.46
C SER A 30 11.07 -5.28 -10.50
N LEU A 31 11.64 -5.01 -9.34
CA LEU A 31 13.01 -4.51 -9.18
C LEU A 31 13.77 -5.31 -8.14
N GLU A 32 15.07 -5.42 -8.32
CA GLU A 32 15.98 -5.97 -7.32
C GLU A 32 16.21 -4.99 -6.18
N VAL A 33 16.60 -5.52 -5.03
CA VAL A 33 16.99 -4.70 -3.88
C VAL A 33 18.24 -3.87 -4.18
N GLU A 34 19.15 -4.33 -5.06
CA GLU A 34 20.25 -3.50 -5.55
C GLU A 34 19.75 -2.27 -6.31
N GLU A 35 18.80 -2.46 -7.24
CA GLU A 35 18.23 -1.38 -8.06
C GLU A 35 17.51 -0.36 -7.17
N LEU A 36 16.85 -0.81 -6.09
CA LEU A 36 16.23 0.05 -5.08
C LEU A 36 17.26 0.87 -4.29
N LEU A 37 18.37 0.25 -3.86
CA LEU A 37 19.44 0.94 -3.14
C LEU A 37 20.20 1.93 -4.03
N GLU A 38 20.42 1.59 -5.30
CA GLU A 38 21.01 2.47 -6.30
C GLU A 38 20.09 3.67 -6.58
N PHE A 39 18.78 3.46 -6.67
CA PHE A 39 17.81 4.56 -6.73
C PHE A 39 17.89 5.45 -5.50
N PHE A 40 17.86 4.86 -4.29
CA PHE A 40 17.90 5.60 -3.03
C PHE A 40 19.19 6.42 -2.88
N GLY A 41 20.33 5.87 -3.28
CA GLY A 41 21.64 6.54 -3.27
C GLY A 41 21.81 7.67 -4.30
N ARG A 42 20.75 8.06 -5.02
CA ARG A 42 20.72 9.22 -5.93
C ARG A 42 19.83 10.35 -5.40
N LEU A 43 19.25 10.19 -4.20
CA LEU A 43 18.37 11.17 -3.58
C LEU A 43 19.14 12.09 -2.64
N GLY A 44 18.70 13.35 -2.53
CA GLY A 44 19.22 14.34 -1.59
C GLY A 44 20.30 15.25 -2.16
N PRO A 45 20.66 16.33 -1.45
CA PRO A 45 21.44 17.45 -2.00
C PRO A 45 22.92 17.12 -2.23
N THR A 46 23.45 16.09 -1.56
CA THR A 46 24.89 15.84 -1.46
C THR A 46 25.42 14.75 -2.39
N GLN A 47 24.59 14.20 -3.27
CA GLN A 47 24.98 13.06 -4.10
C GLN A 47 25.02 13.46 -5.58
N ARG A 48 26.21 13.92 -6.02
CA ARG A 48 26.62 13.56 -7.38
C ARG A 48 26.88 12.07 -7.37
N ASP A 49 26.25 11.32 -8.27
CA ASP A 49 26.57 9.91 -8.40
C ASP A 49 28.04 9.73 -8.84
N ALA A 50 28.53 8.50 -8.86
CA ALA A 50 29.90 8.20 -9.29
C ALA A 50 30.22 8.69 -10.72
N SER A 51 29.20 9.06 -11.51
CA SER A 51 29.32 9.62 -12.86
C SER A 51 29.27 11.16 -12.91
N GLY A 52 29.03 11.83 -11.78
CA GLY A 52 28.96 13.29 -11.67
C GLY A 52 27.59 13.91 -11.98
N ALA A 53 26.53 13.10 -12.15
CA ALA A 53 25.20 13.57 -12.49
C ALA A 53 24.54 14.33 -11.32
N GLU A 54 23.64 15.28 -11.63
CA GLU A 54 22.86 16.00 -10.63
C GLU A 54 21.95 15.06 -9.82
N ALA A 55 21.78 15.39 -8.53
CA ALA A 55 20.85 14.68 -7.66
C ALA A 55 19.44 14.75 -8.23
N VAL A 56 18.74 13.60 -8.21
CA VAL A 56 17.43 13.46 -8.85
C VAL A 56 16.35 14.25 -8.10
N MET A 57 16.47 14.32 -6.77
CA MET A 57 15.57 15.05 -5.90
C MET A 57 16.40 15.78 -4.83
N PRO A 58 16.89 17.00 -5.11
CA PRO A 58 17.78 17.72 -4.20
C PRO A 58 17.14 18.08 -2.85
N SER A 59 15.81 18.19 -2.78
CA SER A 59 15.06 18.47 -1.55
C SER A 59 14.93 17.26 -0.62
N TYR A 60 15.31 16.07 -1.06
CA TYR A 60 15.08 14.85 -0.29
C TYR A 60 15.82 14.88 1.05
N ASP A 61 15.07 14.61 2.12
CA ASP A 61 15.56 14.40 3.47
C ASP A 61 15.04 13.03 3.97
N PRO A 62 15.91 12.07 4.32
CA PRO A 62 15.48 10.74 4.73
C PRO A 62 14.55 10.72 5.96
N TRP A 63 14.58 11.76 6.80
CA TRP A 63 13.76 11.83 8.01
C TRP A 63 12.45 12.59 7.85
N HIS A 64 12.21 13.18 6.69
CA HIS A 64 11.02 14.00 6.42
C HIS A 64 10.32 13.62 5.12
N SER A 65 11.07 13.25 4.08
CA SER A 65 10.52 12.91 2.78
C SER A 65 9.75 11.60 2.80
N THR A 66 8.49 11.71 2.41
CA THR A 66 7.54 10.63 2.24
C THR A 66 7.74 9.88 0.93
N THR A 67 7.09 8.73 0.81
CA THR A 67 7.08 7.98 -0.45
C THR A 67 6.35 8.76 -1.54
N ASN A 68 5.34 9.57 -1.21
CA ASN A 68 4.74 10.50 -2.15
C ASN A 68 5.78 11.49 -2.72
N ASP A 69 6.66 12.02 -1.86
CA ASP A 69 7.73 12.91 -2.31
C ASP A 69 8.72 12.19 -3.23
N GLY A 70 9.13 10.97 -2.88
CA GLY A 70 9.98 10.14 -3.75
C GLY A 70 9.33 9.82 -5.10
N VAL A 71 8.03 9.51 -5.11
CA VAL A 71 7.27 9.24 -6.34
C VAL A 71 7.22 10.47 -7.25
N ARG A 72 6.83 11.62 -6.70
CA ARG A 72 6.62 12.87 -7.44
C ARG A 72 7.92 13.56 -7.82
N GLY A 73 8.90 13.54 -6.92
CA GLY A 73 10.19 14.22 -7.07
C GLY A 73 11.24 13.41 -7.82
N ALA A 74 11.17 12.08 -7.83
CA ALA A 74 12.19 11.24 -8.47
C ALA A 74 11.64 10.16 -9.41
N ILE A 75 10.69 9.33 -8.97
CA ILE A 75 10.23 8.18 -9.78
C ILE A 75 9.56 8.63 -11.08
N ILE A 76 8.62 9.58 -11.03
CA ILE A 76 7.96 10.13 -12.21
C ILE A 76 8.99 10.79 -13.16
N PRO A 77 9.84 11.74 -12.72
CA PRO A 77 10.86 12.32 -13.58
C PRO A 77 11.78 11.29 -14.26
N LEU A 78 12.25 10.28 -13.52
CA LEU A 78 13.17 9.27 -14.05
C LEU A 78 12.51 8.22 -14.94
N SER A 79 11.19 8.10 -14.91
CA SER A 79 10.43 7.15 -15.73
C SER A 79 9.85 7.76 -17.01
N GLN A 80 10.24 9.01 -17.31
CA GLN A 80 9.89 9.66 -18.57
C GLN A 80 10.74 9.07 -19.72
N ALA A 81 10.08 8.68 -20.81
CA ALA A 81 10.69 8.15 -22.02
C ALA A 81 10.29 9.03 -23.23
N GLY A 82 11.03 10.13 -23.43
CA GLY A 82 10.67 11.15 -24.42
C GLY A 82 9.35 11.82 -24.06
N ASN A 83 8.36 11.73 -24.96
CA ASN A 83 7.01 12.30 -24.74
C ASN A 83 6.06 11.33 -24.03
N PHE A 84 6.48 10.10 -23.74
CA PHE A 84 5.67 9.07 -23.09
C PHE A 84 6.25 8.74 -21.72
N GLY A 85 5.54 7.91 -20.97
CA GLY A 85 5.95 7.53 -19.63
C GLY A 85 5.75 6.05 -19.36
N LEU A 86 6.73 5.45 -18.68
CA LEU A 86 6.74 4.03 -18.34
C LEU A 86 6.60 3.87 -16.82
N ALA A 87 6.35 2.64 -16.35
CA ALA A 87 6.64 2.32 -14.96
C ALA A 87 8.15 2.35 -14.75
N TYR A 88 8.61 2.83 -13.59
CA TYR A 88 10.04 2.94 -13.31
C TYR A 88 10.76 1.59 -13.40
N ALA A 89 10.13 0.51 -12.95
CA ALA A 89 10.65 -0.85 -13.06
C ALA A 89 10.99 -1.25 -14.51
N GLN A 90 10.34 -0.65 -15.52
CA GLN A 90 10.60 -0.91 -16.95
C GLN A 90 11.77 -0.07 -17.49
N CYS A 91 12.19 0.97 -16.77
CA CYS A 91 13.33 1.81 -17.12
C CYS A 91 14.66 1.20 -16.68
N LEU A 92 14.63 0.21 -15.77
CA LEU A 92 15.80 -0.44 -15.21
C LEU A 92 16.59 -1.22 -16.27
N PRO A 93 17.93 -1.28 -16.17
CA PRO A 93 18.76 -1.99 -17.14
C PRO A 93 18.37 -3.47 -17.32
N GLY A 94 18.07 -4.17 -16.22
CA GLY A 94 17.67 -5.58 -16.24
C GLY A 94 16.36 -5.84 -16.99
N ALA A 95 15.44 -4.87 -17.00
CA ALA A 95 14.16 -4.99 -17.70
C ALA A 95 14.28 -4.97 -19.23
N LYS A 96 15.36 -4.37 -19.77
CA LYS A 96 15.60 -4.28 -21.23
C LYS A 96 16.42 -5.43 -21.78
N ALA A 97 17.24 -6.08 -20.94
CA ALA A 97 18.18 -7.11 -21.36
C ALA A 97 17.61 -8.54 -21.27
N SER A 98 16.56 -8.77 -20.48
CA SER A 98 16.01 -10.11 -20.28
C SER A 98 14.92 -10.44 -21.30
N THR A 99 15.09 -11.55 -22.02
CA THR A 99 14.02 -12.19 -22.82
C THR A 99 13.09 -13.05 -21.95
N CYS A 100 13.45 -13.30 -20.69
CA CYS A 100 12.66 -14.05 -19.73
C CYS A 100 11.95 -13.09 -18.76
N VAL A 101 10.65 -13.28 -18.56
CA VAL A 101 9.89 -12.51 -17.55
C VAL A 101 10.26 -13.04 -16.17
N THR A 102 11.04 -12.26 -15.41
CA THR A 102 11.35 -12.57 -14.01
C THR A 102 10.28 -11.98 -13.11
N LEU A 103 9.42 -12.86 -12.58
CA LEU A 103 8.36 -12.48 -11.65
C LEU A 103 8.95 -12.00 -10.31
N PRO A 104 8.26 -11.11 -9.58
CA PRO A 104 8.64 -10.75 -8.22
C PRO A 104 8.58 -11.97 -7.29
N ASP A 105 9.52 -12.05 -6.35
CA ASP A 105 9.51 -13.01 -5.24
C ASP A 105 8.68 -12.49 -4.06
N CYS A 106 8.57 -11.17 -3.94
CA CYS A 106 7.89 -10.52 -2.83
C CYS A 106 7.06 -9.33 -3.32
N MET A 107 5.78 -9.30 -2.95
CA MET A 107 4.97 -8.09 -3.04
C MET A 107 5.19 -7.23 -1.78
N VAL A 108 5.17 -5.90 -1.93
CA VAL A 108 5.37 -4.96 -0.81
C VAL A 108 4.16 -4.04 -0.66
N SER A 109 3.48 -4.12 0.49
CA SER A 109 2.47 -3.14 0.88
C SER A 109 3.10 -2.00 1.67
N HIS A 110 2.74 -0.77 1.31
CA HIS A 110 3.21 0.44 1.97
C HIS A 110 2.20 1.59 1.79
N THR A 111 2.27 2.61 2.65
CA THR A 111 1.50 3.86 2.45
C THR A 111 2.37 4.96 1.87
N TRP A 112 1.80 5.80 1.02
CA TRP A 112 2.54 6.92 0.41
C TRP A 112 2.81 8.08 1.37
N SER A 113 2.06 8.17 2.48
CA SER A 113 2.30 9.14 3.56
C SER A 113 3.48 8.76 4.47
N ALA A 114 3.95 7.51 4.42
CA ALA A 114 5.10 7.07 5.19
C ALA A 114 6.40 7.63 4.64
N LEU A 115 7.42 7.72 5.49
CA LEU A 115 8.78 8.05 5.06
C LEU A 115 9.24 7.07 3.98
N PHE A 116 9.83 7.60 2.92
CA PHE A 116 10.42 6.76 1.88
C PHE A 116 11.60 5.93 2.43
N LEU A 117 12.31 6.49 3.41
CA LEU A 117 13.36 5.80 4.16
C LEU A 117 12.86 4.50 4.79
N ASP A 118 11.71 4.53 5.47
CA ASP A 118 11.19 3.38 6.21
C ASP A 118 10.76 2.25 5.23
N LEU A 119 10.22 2.60 4.05
CA LEU A 119 9.95 1.64 2.97
C LEU A 119 11.23 0.94 2.51
N VAL A 120 12.27 1.69 2.18
CA VAL A 120 13.54 1.11 1.70
C VAL A 120 14.21 0.31 2.81
N ALA A 121 14.19 0.79 4.05
CA ALA A 121 14.72 0.09 5.20
C ALA A 121 14.02 -1.25 5.43
N ALA A 122 12.69 -1.31 5.32
CA ALA A 122 11.93 -2.55 5.45
C ALA A 122 12.31 -3.58 4.37
N VAL A 123 12.44 -3.15 3.11
CA VAL A 123 12.86 -4.03 2.00
C VAL A 123 14.28 -4.55 2.21
N VAL A 124 15.22 -3.68 2.60
CA VAL A 124 16.63 -4.06 2.84
C VAL A 124 16.76 -4.95 4.07
N ALA A 125 16.07 -4.65 5.17
CA ALA A 125 16.03 -5.50 6.36
C ALA A 125 15.51 -6.90 6.01
N TYR A 126 14.42 -6.97 5.23
CA TYR A 126 13.86 -8.22 4.77
C TYR A 126 14.83 -9.02 3.88
N ALA A 127 15.50 -8.36 2.93
CA ALA A 127 16.52 -8.98 2.07
C ALA A 127 17.74 -9.48 2.87
N LEU A 128 18.03 -8.88 4.02
CA LEU A 128 19.10 -9.28 4.94
C LEU A 128 18.65 -10.25 6.03
N GLU A 129 17.37 -10.66 6.02
CA GLU A 129 16.72 -11.54 7.00
C GLU A 129 16.76 -10.97 8.43
N LEU A 130 16.48 -9.67 8.56
CA LEU A 130 16.40 -8.97 9.84
C LEU A 130 14.94 -8.74 10.24
N ASP A 131 14.64 -8.95 11.53
CA ASP A 131 13.31 -8.72 12.10
C ASP A 131 12.99 -7.25 12.36
N GLU A 132 14.02 -6.41 12.48
CA GLU A 132 13.89 -4.97 12.70
C GLU A 132 14.57 -4.16 11.59
N CYS A 133 13.94 -3.06 11.18
CA CYS A 133 14.44 -2.17 10.13
C CYS A 133 14.96 -0.82 10.63
N GLY A 134 14.84 -0.50 11.92
CA GLY A 134 15.27 0.81 12.47
C GLY A 134 16.77 1.09 12.29
N GLU A 135 17.62 0.11 12.61
CA GLU A 135 19.07 0.25 12.40
C GLU A 135 19.41 0.38 10.90
N VAL A 136 18.69 -0.34 10.03
CA VAL A 136 18.84 -0.22 8.58
C VAL A 136 18.47 1.19 8.11
N ALA A 137 17.41 1.79 8.65
CA ALA A 137 17.00 3.17 8.37
C ALA A 137 18.09 4.17 8.79
N HIS A 138 18.65 4.05 9.99
CA HIS A 138 19.76 4.90 10.42
C HIS A 138 20.99 4.76 9.53
N ARG A 139 21.34 3.53 9.14
CA ARG A 139 22.44 3.26 8.22
C ARG A 139 22.20 3.82 6.83
N LEU A 140 20.98 3.73 6.29
CA LEU A 140 20.60 4.31 5.00
C LEU A 140 20.72 5.84 5.00
N ALA A 141 20.28 6.50 6.07
CA ALA A 141 20.33 7.95 6.20
C ALA A 141 21.75 8.50 6.40
N ALA A 142 22.72 7.67 6.80
CA ALA A 142 24.10 8.07 6.96
C ALA A 142 24.79 8.32 5.60
N PRO A 143 25.77 9.23 5.51
CA PRO A 143 26.53 9.47 4.28
C PRO A 143 27.17 8.18 3.73
N GLY A 144 26.88 7.87 2.46
CA GLY A 144 27.34 6.64 1.79
C GLY A 144 26.69 5.35 2.32
N GLY A 145 25.65 5.46 3.15
CA GLY A 145 24.92 4.36 3.76
C GLY A 145 24.36 3.35 2.76
N ALA A 146 23.67 3.85 1.75
CA ALA A 146 23.12 3.04 0.66
C ALA A 146 24.20 2.20 -0.05
N GLN A 147 25.37 2.77 -0.33
CA GLN A 147 26.47 2.07 -0.99
C GLN A 147 27.06 0.94 -0.13
N LYS A 148 27.14 1.16 1.19
CA LYS A 148 27.61 0.13 2.13
C LYS A 148 26.62 -1.03 2.21
N LEU A 149 25.32 -0.72 2.34
CA LEU A 149 24.26 -1.73 2.36
C LEU A 149 24.18 -2.50 1.03
N LEU A 150 24.40 -1.83 -0.10
CA LEU A 150 24.45 -2.46 -1.42
C LEU A 150 25.51 -3.57 -1.48
N GLN A 151 26.69 -3.35 -0.90
CA GLN A 151 27.75 -4.37 -0.84
C GLN A 151 27.40 -5.55 0.07
N GLU A 152 26.57 -5.36 1.08
CA GLU A 152 26.10 -6.43 1.96
C GLU A 152 25.02 -7.28 1.30
N VAL A 153 24.05 -6.62 0.68
CA VAL A 153 22.91 -7.27 0.02
C VAL A 153 23.35 -8.11 -1.18
N ARG A 154 24.28 -7.60 -2.02
CA ARG A 154 24.85 -8.33 -3.16
C ARG A 154 25.46 -9.69 -2.80
N ARG A 155 25.83 -9.90 -1.53
CA ARG A 155 26.39 -11.17 -1.05
C ARG A 155 25.33 -12.16 -0.57
N LYS A 156 24.08 -11.72 -0.39
CA LYS A 156 23.04 -12.47 0.32
C LYS A 156 21.76 -12.71 -0.47
N SER A 157 21.34 -11.78 -1.33
CA SER A 157 20.00 -11.83 -1.92
C SER A 157 20.01 -11.43 -3.39
N CYS A 158 19.22 -12.14 -4.19
CA CYS A 158 18.84 -11.76 -5.56
C CYS A 158 17.32 -11.63 -5.67
N GLN A 159 16.65 -11.28 -4.57
CA GLN A 159 15.19 -11.20 -4.51
C GLN A 159 14.66 -10.00 -5.29
N ARG A 160 13.55 -10.25 -5.98
CA ARG A 160 12.82 -9.23 -6.74
C ARG A 160 11.55 -8.83 -6.04
N TYR A 161 11.28 -7.54 -6.04
CA TYR A 161 10.18 -6.93 -5.33
C TYR A 161 9.17 -6.34 -6.29
N TRP A 162 7.89 -6.48 -5.99
CA TRP A 162 6.83 -5.67 -6.57
C TRP A 162 6.46 -4.60 -5.57
N ILE A 163 6.72 -3.34 -5.91
CA ILE A 163 6.44 -2.17 -5.06
C ILE A 163 5.61 -1.22 -5.90
N CYS A 164 4.40 -0.85 -5.46
CA CYS A 164 3.46 -0.13 -6.32
C CYS A 164 4.04 1.20 -6.82
N ALA A 165 4.84 1.91 -6.00
CA ALA A 165 5.53 3.13 -6.38
C ALA A 165 6.39 2.97 -7.65
N PHE A 166 7.02 1.81 -7.85
CA PHE A 166 7.94 1.53 -8.95
C PHE A 166 7.33 0.71 -10.09
N CYS A 167 6.42 -0.22 -9.76
CA CYS A 167 5.86 -1.19 -10.70
C CYS A 167 4.59 -0.70 -11.39
N VAL A 168 3.81 0.18 -10.76
CA VAL A 168 2.69 0.86 -11.43
C VAL A 168 3.24 1.98 -12.31
N ASN A 169 2.67 2.15 -13.49
CA ASN A 169 2.99 3.25 -14.38
C ASN A 169 2.42 4.56 -13.81
N GLN A 170 3.21 5.25 -12.99
CA GLN A 170 2.84 6.53 -12.38
C GLN A 170 2.59 7.62 -13.43
N GLN A 171 3.16 7.45 -14.62
CA GLN A 171 2.96 8.36 -15.74
C GLN A 171 1.57 8.19 -16.37
N SER A 172 1.02 6.98 -16.45
CA SER A 172 -0.36 6.76 -16.92
C SER A 172 -1.41 6.95 -15.83
N GLY A 173 -1.01 7.12 -14.57
CA GLY A 173 -1.89 7.43 -13.46
C GLY A 173 -1.90 8.92 -13.13
N ILE A 174 -0.87 9.36 -12.42
CA ILE A 174 -0.97 10.56 -11.57
C ILE A 174 -0.07 11.72 -12.00
N CYS A 175 0.85 11.55 -12.97
CA CYS A 175 1.90 12.54 -13.21
C CYS A 175 1.43 13.93 -13.68
N SER A 176 0.22 14.05 -14.25
CA SER A 176 -0.31 15.29 -14.83
C SER A 176 -1.27 16.05 -13.91
N GLY A 177 -1.49 15.59 -12.67
CA GLY A 177 -2.38 16.29 -11.74
C GLY A 177 -2.43 15.69 -10.34
N PHE A 178 -3.29 16.27 -9.50
CA PHE A 178 -3.49 15.86 -8.11
C PHE A 178 -4.93 15.41 -7.83
N GLY A 179 -5.71 15.16 -8.88
CA GLY A 179 -7.16 14.97 -8.79
C GLY A 179 -7.90 16.29 -8.54
N SER A 180 -9.22 16.22 -8.44
CA SER A 180 -10.08 17.36 -8.15
C SER A 180 -9.82 17.89 -6.74
N GLU A 181 -9.75 19.22 -6.61
CA GLU A 181 -9.62 19.88 -5.32
C GLU A 181 -10.89 19.66 -4.47
N PRO A 182 -10.77 19.08 -3.25
CA PRO A 182 -11.89 18.93 -2.34
C PRO A 182 -12.36 20.28 -1.77
N THR A 183 -13.56 20.30 -1.16
CA THR A 183 -14.07 21.50 -0.49
C THR A 183 -13.08 22.01 0.56
N PRO A 184 -12.70 23.30 0.54
CA PRO A 184 -11.77 23.86 1.50
C PRO A 184 -12.23 23.72 2.96
N GLY A 185 -11.26 23.56 3.87
CA GLY A 185 -11.49 23.59 5.32
C GLY A 185 -11.78 22.24 5.98
N GLY A 186 -11.82 21.14 5.23
CA GLY A 186 -11.98 19.78 5.77
C GLY A 186 -10.71 18.92 5.68
N ASP A 187 -10.71 17.77 6.37
CA ASP A 187 -9.60 16.80 6.38
C ASP A 187 -9.21 16.32 4.98
N GLN A 188 -10.18 16.18 4.07
CA GLN A 188 -9.93 15.79 2.69
C GLN A 188 -9.10 16.85 1.95
N HIS A 189 -9.42 18.14 2.12
CA HIS A 189 -8.66 19.23 1.53
C HIS A 189 -7.26 19.31 2.11
N SER A 190 -7.09 19.18 3.44
CA SER A 190 -5.77 19.17 4.07
C SER A 190 -4.88 18.03 3.55
N ARG A 191 -5.45 16.83 3.37
CA ARG A 191 -4.72 15.68 2.80
C ARG A 191 -4.38 15.89 1.32
N TRP A 192 -5.29 16.46 0.54
CA TRP A 192 -5.04 16.80 -0.86
C TRP A 192 -3.94 17.85 -0.99
N ASP A 193 -3.97 18.92 -0.18
CA ASP A 193 -2.95 19.97 -0.18
C ASP A 193 -1.59 19.46 0.28
N ALA A 194 -1.55 18.61 1.31
CA ALA A 194 -0.32 17.93 1.72
C ALA A 194 0.22 17.02 0.60
N GLY A 195 -0.64 16.25 -0.07
CA GLY A 195 -0.23 15.31 -1.12
C GLY A 195 0.31 15.95 -2.40
N ARG A 196 0.02 17.23 -2.65
CA ARG A 196 0.56 17.97 -3.80
C ARG A 196 1.84 18.75 -3.50
N ARG A 197 2.30 18.75 -2.25
CA ARG A 197 3.48 19.51 -1.81
C ARG A 197 4.60 18.58 -1.39
N ASP A 198 5.82 18.96 -1.75
CA ASP A 198 7.04 18.36 -1.22
C ASP A 198 7.13 18.70 0.27
N THR A 199 7.20 17.67 1.12
CA THR A 199 7.14 17.84 2.58
C THR A 199 8.30 18.64 3.18
N VAL A 200 9.45 18.71 2.49
CA VAL A 200 10.65 19.40 2.98
C VAL A 200 10.65 20.86 2.55
N SER A 201 10.37 21.12 1.28
CA SER A 201 10.43 22.46 0.69
C SER A 201 9.09 23.22 0.76
N GLY A 202 7.97 22.52 1.00
CA GLY A 202 6.61 23.06 0.97
C GLY A 202 6.11 23.44 -0.44
N GLN A 203 6.94 23.25 -1.46
CA GLN A 203 6.64 23.62 -2.84
C GLN A 203 5.67 22.62 -3.46
N VAL A 204 4.78 23.12 -4.31
CA VAL A 204 3.89 22.25 -5.09
C VAL A 204 4.71 21.49 -6.12
N PHE A 205 4.49 20.18 -6.25
CA PHE A 205 5.18 19.38 -7.26
C PHE A 205 4.91 19.89 -8.67
N ARG A 206 5.95 19.87 -9.50
CA ARG A 206 5.79 20.16 -10.92
C ARG A 206 5.03 19.03 -11.58
N LEU A 207 4.07 19.38 -12.43
CA LEU A 207 3.36 18.41 -13.25
C LEU A 207 4.25 17.93 -14.39
N CYS A 208 4.14 16.65 -14.73
CA CYS A 208 4.89 16.09 -15.84
C CYS A 208 4.30 16.57 -17.18
N PRO A 209 5.14 17.01 -18.13
CA PRO A 209 4.68 17.47 -19.45
C PRO A 209 4.48 16.32 -20.46
N CYS A 210 4.55 15.06 -20.04
CA CYS A 210 4.39 13.92 -20.95
C CYS A 210 2.96 13.85 -21.52
N SER A 211 2.85 13.25 -22.70
CA SER A 211 1.60 12.96 -23.39
C SER A 211 1.05 11.57 -23.09
N GLU A 212 1.58 10.88 -22.06
CA GLU A 212 1.11 9.56 -21.66
C GLU A 212 -0.39 9.60 -21.32
N PRO A 213 -1.24 8.77 -21.94
CA PRO A 213 -2.66 8.73 -21.63
C PRO A 213 -2.93 8.40 -20.15
N LYS A 214 -3.94 9.05 -19.55
CA LYS A 214 -4.29 8.86 -18.14
C LYS A 214 -5.44 7.87 -17.99
N TYR A 215 -5.22 6.80 -17.24
CA TYR A 215 -6.21 5.76 -16.98
C TYR A 215 -6.49 5.67 -15.49
N PHE A 216 -7.71 6.07 -15.13
CA PHE A 216 -8.18 6.08 -13.75
C PHE A 216 -9.19 4.97 -13.45
N ASP A 217 -9.72 4.33 -14.48
CA ASP A 217 -10.59 3.16 -14.40
C ASP A 217 -10.55 2.35 -15.72
N GLY A 218 -11.26 1.23 -15.78
CA GLY A 218 -11.43 0.41 -16.97
C GLY A 218 -10.25 -0.53 -17.26
N PRO A 219 -10.19 -1.12 -18.47
CA PRO A 219 -9.24 -2.20 -18.80
C PRO A 219 -7.78 -1.78 -18.88
N LEU A 220 -7.50 -0.48 -19.03
CA LEU A 220 -6.14 0.07 -19.13
C LEU A 220 -5.64 0.69 -17.82
N CYS A 221 -6.51 0.90 -16.82
CA CYS A 221 -6.10 1.38 -15.50
C CYS A 221 -5.37 0.27 -14.73
N GLU A 222 -4.17 0.52 -14.24
CA GLU A 222 -3.42 -0.49 -13.46
C GLU A 222 -3.88 -0.59 -12.00
N MET A 223 -4.42 0.50 -11.46
CA MET A 223 -4.75 0.63 -10.03
C MET A 223 -5.96 -0.23 -9.63
N ASN A 224 -6.86 -0.57 -10.55
CA ASN A 224 -8.03 -1.41 -10.27
C ASN A 224 -7.78 -2.92 -10.50
N LYS A 225 -6.52 -3.35 -10.68
CA LYS A 225 -6.13 -4.73 -11.05
C LYS A 225 -5.29 -5.44 -9.98
N PHE A 226 -5.19 -4.87 -8.79
CA PHE A 226 -4.26 -5.41 -7.77
C PHE A 226 -4.69 -6.81 -7.32
N ASP A 227 -5.99 -7.06 -7.12
CA ASP A 227 -6.50 -8.37 -6.72
C ASP A 227 -6.18 -9.45 -7.77
N GLU A 228 -6.45 -9.18 -9.05
CA GLU A 228 -6.16 -10.11 -10.15
C GLU A 228 -4.66 -10.29 -10.37
N MET A 229 -3.87 -9.23 -10.18
CA MET A 229 -2.42 -9.27 -10.26
C MET A 229 -1.84 -10.14 -9.14
N MET A 230 -2.32 -9.98 -7.91
CA MET A 230 -1.94 -10.83 -6.77
C MET A 230 -2.30 -12.30 -7.01
N GLY A 231 -3.52 -12.57 -7.49
CA GLY A 231 -3.96 -13.93 -7.83
C GLY A 231 -3.10 -14.56 -8.93
N LEU A 232 -2.76 -13.78 -9.97
CA LEU A 232 -1.88 -14.24 -11.04
C LEU A 232 -0.45 -14.50 -10.54
N LEU A 233 0.10 -13.62 -9.72
CA LEU A 233 1.43 -13.80 -9.12
C LEU A 233 1.48 -15.04 -8.24
N GLN A 234 0.48 -15.24 -7.38
CA GLN A 234 0.40 -16.43 -6.54
C GLN A 234 0.37 -17.71 -7.38
N HIS A 235 -0.37 -17.71 -8.48
CA HIS A 235 -0.45 -18.86 -9.37
C HIS A 235 0.88 -19.15 -10.09
N ARG A 236 1.64 -18.11 -10.46
CA ARG A 236 2.85 -18.23 -11.29
C ARG A 236 4.16 -18.26 -10.50
N GLN A 237 4.15 -17.78 -9.26
CA GLN A 237 5.30 -17.74 -8.36
C GLN A 237 4.93 -18.53 -7.08
N PRO A 238 5.25 -19.84 -7.02
CA PRO A 238 4.88 -20.71 -5.90
C PRO A 238 5.40 -20.25 -4.54
N ASN A 239 6.49 -19.49 -4.53
CA ASN A 239 7.14 -18.99 -3.32
C ASN A 239 6.91 -17.50 -3.09
N LEU A 240 5.84 -16.93 -3.67
CA LEU A 240 5.52 -15.51 -3.51
C LEU A 240 5.33 -15.20 -2.02
N ARG A 241 5.98 -14.14 -1.56
CA ARG A 241 5.86 -13.62 -0.20
C ARG A 241 5.26 -12.23 -0.20
N HIS A 242 4.84 -11.78 0.97
CA HIS A 242 4.27 -10.46 1.18
C HIS A 242 5.00 -9.74 2.31
N LEU A 243 5.65 -8.63 1.98
CA LEU A 243 6.30 -7.73 2.93
C LEU A 243 5.36 -6.57 3.23
N VAL A 244 5.10 -6.32 4.51
CA VAL A 244 4.28 -5.19 4.96
C VAL A 244 5.21 -4.15 5.58
N ALA A 245 5.50 -3.08 4.84
CA ALA A 245 6.34 -1.98 5.31
C ALA A 245 5.50 -1.02 6.16
N VAL A 246 5.39 -1.32 7.46
CA VAL A 246 4.61 -0.52 8.41
C VAL A 246 5.36 0.75 8.76
N ASP A 247 4.66 1.89 8.71
CA ASP A 247 5.20 3.18 9.09
C ASP A 247 5.18 3.40 10.61
N ARG A 248 5.91 4.41 11.08
CA ARG A 248 6.08 4.73 12.50
C ARG A 248 4.78 4.92 13.27
N ARG A 249 3.71 5.32 12.58
CA ARG A 249 2.40 5.63 13.14
C ARG A 249 1.36 4.56 12.83
N PHE A 250 1.76 3.45 12.21
CA PHE A 250 0.88 2.37 11.79
C PHE A 250 -0.24 2.85 10.86
N GLU A 251 -0.04 3.98 10.15
CA GLU A 251 -1.02 4.55 9.21
C GLU A 251 -1.33 3.60 8.04
N LEU A 252 -0.41 2.70 7.68
CA LEU A 252 -0.65 1.64 6.69
C LEU A 252 -1.96 0.90 6.94
N PHE A 253 -2.25 0.57 8.20
CA PHE A 253 -3.47 -0.15 8.57
C PHE A 253 -4.74 0.69 8.38
N SER A 254 -4.62 2.02 8.31
CA SER A 254 -5.73 2.91 7.98
C SER A 254 -5.91 3.11 6.47
N ARG A 255 -5.13 2.46 5.61
CA ARG A 255 -5.24 2.62 4.14
C ARG A 255 -6.05 1.47 3.55
N ALA A 256 -7.13 1.81 2.84
CA ALA A 256 -8.08 0.82 2.32
C ALA A 256 -7.42 -0.19 1.38
N TRP A 257 -6.54 0.27 0.48
CA TRP A 257 -5.77 -0.61 -0.41
C TRP A 257 -4.81 -1.52 0.36
N CYS A 258 -4.07 -1.01 1.35
CA CYS A 258 -3.15 -1.84 2.12
C CYS A 258 -3.91 -2.90 2.92
N VAL A 259 -5.04 -2.55 3.54
CA VAL A 259 -5.91 -3.51 4.24
C VAL A 259 -6.45 -4.57 3.29
N ALA A 260 -6.88 -4.20 2.08
CA ALA A 260 -7.26 -5.13 1.02
C ALA A 260 -6.15 -6.14 0.70
N GLU A 261 -4.94 -5.65 0.46
CA GLU A 261 -3.76 -6.49 0.19
C GLU A 261 -3.43 -7.42 1.36
N LEU A 262 -3.53 -6.92 2.61
CA LEU A 262 -3.27 -7.72 3.81
C LEU A 262 -4.23 -8.90 3.95
N VAL A 263 -5.54 -8.65 3.82
CA VAL A 263 -6.56 -9.70 3.94
C VAL A 263 -6.48 -10.65 2.75
N GLN A 264 -6.30 -10.14 1.53
CA GLN A 264 -6.16 -10.98 0.34
C GLN A 264 -4.97 -11.94 0.47
N SER A 265 -3.79 -11.43 0.88
CA SER A 265 -2.62 -12.27 1.12
C SER A 265 -2.87 -13.35 2.17
N TYR A 266 -3.57 -13.02 3.25
CA TYR A 266 -3.92 -13.96 4.31
C TYR A 266 -4.83 -15.07 3.82
N LEU A 267 -5.91 -14.73 3.11
CA LEU A 267 -6.85 -15.69 2.52
C LEU A 267 -6.17 -16.58 1.47
N SER A 268 -5.20 -16.01 0.76
CA SER A 268 -4.33 -16.72 -0.19
C SER A 268 -3.22 -17.55 0.49
N ASN A 269 -3.08 -17.55 1.81
CA ASN A 269 -1.96 -18.20 2.53
C ASN A 269 -0.57 -17.74 2.08
N LEU A 270 -0.43 -16.51 1.60
CA LEU A 270 0.89 -15.93 1.30
C LEU A 270 1.63 -15.67 2.62
N PRO A 271 2.91 -16.08 2.76
CA PRO A 271 3.69 -15.74 3.93
C PRO A 271 3.86 -14.22 4.06
N GLN A 272 3.34 -13.65 5.15
CA GLN A 272 3.42 -12.22 5.45
C GLN A 272 4.51 -11.94 6.49
N THR A 273 5.33 -10.92 6.25
CA THR A 273 6.40 -10.47 7.16
C THR A 273 6.32 -8.97 7.40
N VAL A 274 6.58 -8.54 8.65
CA VAL A 274 6.56 -7.13 9.06
C VAL A 274 7.84 -6.81 9.83
N PRO A 275 8.86 -6.24 9.17
CA PRO A 275 10.00 -5.67 9.86
C PRO A 275 9.55 -4.42 10.62
N LEU A 276 9.63 -4.44 11.94
CA LEU A 276 9.29 -3.28 12.77
C LEU A 276 10.50 -2.34 12.86
N LEU A 277 10.26 -1.03 13.02
CA LEU A 277 11.37 -0.11 13.28
C LEU A 277 12.09 -0.44 14.60
N SER A 278 11.32 -0.84 15.61
CA SER A 278 11.82 -1.45 16.82
C SER A 278 10.70 -2.26 17.45
N ASN A 279 11.02 -3.43 18.01
CA ASN A 279 10.06 -4.20 18.80
C ASN A 279 9.59 -3.43 20.05
N LYS A 280 10.31 -2.40 20.49
CA LYS A 280 9.90 -1.52 21.60
C LYS A 280 8.69 -0.65 21.28
N ALA A 281 8.36 -0.44 20.01
CA ALA A 281 7.21 0.37 19.61
C ALA A 281 5.86 -0.24 20.04
N LEU A 282 5.86 -1.51 20.45
CA LEU A 282 4.69 -2.25 20.93
C LEU A 282 4.90 -2.77 22.37
N ASP A 283 5.86 -2.21 23.10
CA ASP A 283 6.19 -2.62 24.48
C ASP A 283 5.09 -2.17 25.46
N MET A 284 4.44 -3.14 26.12
CA MET A 284 3.42 -2.89 27.14
C MET A 284 3.94 -2.11 28.35
N GLN A 285 5.25 -2.14 28.62
CA GLN A 285 5.85 -1.42 29.75
C GLN A 285 5.90 0.09 29.51
N ALA A 286 5.78 0.53 28.25
CA ALA A 286 5.79 1.94 27.89
C ALA A 286 4.46 2.67 28.17
N GLU A 287 3.44 1.98 28.70
CA GLU A 287 2.08 2.48 29.00
C GLU A 287 1.32 3.08 27.79
N ASP A 288 1.92 3.08 26.60
CA ASP A 288 1.33 3.59 25.38
C ASP A 288 0.50 2.50 24.67
N LEU A 289 -0.79 2.46 25.02
CA LEU A 289 -1.78 1.57 24.38
C LEU A 289 -2.43 2.20 23.14
N GLU A 290 -2.00 3.38 22.69
CA GLU A 290 -2.68 4.07 21.58
C GLU A 290 -2.62 3.26 20.28
N ILE A 291 -1.43 2.74 19.95
CA ILE A 291 -1.25 1.91 18.75
C ILE A 291 -2.06 0.61 18.86
N TYR A 292 -2.02 -0.06 20.02
CA TYR A 292 -2.81 -1.28 20.22
C TYR A 292 -4.31 -1.01 20.05
N ASN A 293 -4.83 0.04 20.69
CA ASN A 293 -6.24 0.41 20.60
C ASN A 293 -6.63 0.74 19.15
N CYS A 294 -5.81 1.53 18.45
CA CYS A 294 -6.00 1.87 17.04
C CYS A 294 -6.14 0.60 16.18
N LEU A 295 -5.22 -0.36 16.35
CA LEU A 295 -5.25 -1.63 15.61
C LEU A 295 -6.42 -2.54 16.03
N ALA A 296 -6.77 -2.56 17.32
CA ALA A 296 -7.84 -3.41 17.86
C ALA A 296 -9.26 -2.91 17.50
N THR A 297 -9.41 -1.61 17.22
CA THR A 297 -10.68 -1.00 16.78
C THR A 297 -10.74 -0.76 15.28
N LEU A 298 -9.71 -1.15 14.53
CA LEU A 298 -9.62 -0.95 13.10
C LEU A 298 -10.80 -1.62 12.37
N THR A 299 -11.43 -0.85 11.48
CA THR A 299 -12.47 -1.31 10.56
C THR A 299 -12.17 -0.82 9.15
N VAL A 300 -12.46 -1.67 8.14
CA VAL A 300 -12.28 -1.31 6.74
C VAL A 300 -13.16 -0.11 6.32
N LEU A 301 -14.26 0.14 7.02
CA LEU A 301 -15.15 1.29 6.75
C LEU A 301 -14.49 2.65 7.02
N GLU A 302 -13.59 2.71 8.00
CA GLU A 302 -12.89 3.93 8.41
C GLU A 302 -11.56 4.10 7.67
N CYS A 303 -11.18 3.11 6.85
CA CYS A 303 -9.97 3.17 6.06
C CYS A 303 -10.04 4.26 4.99
N LYS A 304 -8.88 4.81 4.66
CA LYS A 304 -8.69 5.97 3.81
C LYS A 304 -8.08 5.56 2.48
N ALA A 305 -8.58 6.16 1.41
CA ALA A 305 -7.91 6.17 0.11
C ALA A 305 -7.49 7.59 -0.25
N SER A 306 -6.68 7.73 -1.31
CA SER A 306 -6.35 9.05 -1.87
C SER A 306 -7.53 9.62 -2.65
N ARG A 307 -8.34 8.73 -3.24
CA ARG A 307 -9.58 9.02 -3.96
C ARG A 307 -10.72 8.26 -3.31
N GLU A 308 -11.86 8.91 -3.14
CA GLU A 308 -13.01 8.26 -2.49
C GLU A 308 -13.58 7.13 -3.35
N GLU A 309 -13.51 7.24 -4.67
CA GLU A 309 -13.98 6.20 -5.60
C GLU A 309 -13.24 4.88 -5.37
N ASP A 310 -11.93 4.94 -5.16
CA ASP A 310 -11.11 3.76 -4.87
C ASP A 310 -11.55 3.07 -3.57
N ARG A 311 -11.86 3.85 -2.51
CA ARG A 311 -12.38 3.30 -1.25
C ARG A 311 -13.70 2.58 -1.49
N LEU A 312 -14.61 3.23 -2.24
CA LEU A 312 -15.92 2.67 -2.55
C LEU A 312 -15.82 1.40 -3.39
N GLN A 313 -14.89 1.34 -4.34
CA GLN A 313 -14.64 0.13 -5.14
C GLN A 313 -14.15 -1.03 -4.27
N ILE A 314 -13.25 -0.79 -3.31
CA ILE A 314 -12.81 -1.82 -2.36
C ILE A 314 -13.97 -2.28 -1.49
N LEU A 315 -14.72 -1.35 -0.90
CA LEU A 315 -15.87 -1.68 -0.04
C LEU A 315 -16.95 -2.46 -0.81
N ALA A 316 -17.17 -2.16 -2.08
CA ALA A 316 -18.12 -2.87 -2.93
C ALA A 316 -17.74 -4.34 -3.18
N LYS A 317 -16.45 -4.69 -3.06
CA LYS A 317 -15.94 -6.07 -3.18
C LYS A 317 -16.10 -6.88 -1.90
N ILE A 318 -16.43 -6.24 -0.77
CA ILE A 318 -16.51 -6.88 0.55
C ILE A 318 -17.97 -7.28 0.81
N PRO A 319 -18.32 -8.58 0.78
CA PRO A 319 -19.71 -9.02 0.95
C PRO A 319 -20.24 -8.80 2.37
N ASP A 320 -19.38 -9.01 3.37
CA ASP A 320 -19.68 -8.82 4.80
C ASP A 320 -18.51 -8.11 5.48
N VAL A 321 -18.75 -6.85 5.89
CA VAL A 321 -17.76 -6.00 6.56
C VAL A 321 -17.35 -6.59 7.91
N TYR A 322 -18.26 -7.20 8.67
CA TYR A 322 -17.93 -7.74 9.99
C TYR A 322 -17.04 -8.97 9.89
N GLU A 323 -17.33 -9.84 8.91
CA GLU A 323 -16.47 -10.99 8.62
C GLU A 323 -15.09 -10.51 8.15
N TYR A 324 -15.05 -9.52 7.26
CA TYR A 324 -13.82 -8.94 6.75
C TYR A 324 -12.98 -8.30 7.87
N ASP A 325 -13.60 -7.52 8.76
CA ASP A 325 -12.92 -6.94 9.92
C ASP A 325 -12.42 -8.04 10.87
N ALA A 326 -13.18 -9.12 11.06
CA ALA A 326 -12.71 -10.27 11.85
C ALA A 326 -11.50 -10.95 11.21
N GLN A 327 -11.49 -11.09 9.88
CA GLN A 327 -10.33 -11.59 9.13
C GLN A 327 -9.13 -10.65 9.29
N LEU A 328 -9.31 -9.34 9.14
CA LEU A 328 -8.27 -8.34 9.37
C LEU A 328 -7.69 -8.42 10.79
N GLN A 329 -8.54 -8.56 11.81
CA GLN A 329 -8.08 -8.78 13.19
C GLN A 329 -7.28 -10.08 13.32
N ALA A 330 -7.65 -11.15 12.61
CA ALA A 330 -6.87 -12.39 12.57
C ALA A 330 -5.53 -12.22 11.84
N VAL A 331 -5.47 -11.38 10.79
CA VAL A 331 -4.20 -11.01 10.12
C VAL A 331 -3.27 -10.30 11.09
N ILE A 332 -3.77 -9.35 11.88
CA ILE A 332 -2.93 -8.54 12.77
C ILE A 332 -2.53 -9.33 14.02
N PHE A 333 -3.50 -9.90 14.74
CA PHE A 333 -3.37 -10.45 16.09
C PHE A 333 -3.47 -11.98 16.18
N GLY A 334 -3.77 -12.67 15.08
CA GLY A 334 -3.91 -14.11 15.10
C GLY A 334 -2.62 -14.83 15.51
N SER A 335 -2.72 -16.13 15.77
CA SER A 335 -1.55 -16.98 16.11
C SER A 335 -0.48 -17.01 15.01
N ARG A 336 -0.88 -16.77 13.76
CA ARG A 336 -0.02 -16.60 12.58
C ARG A 336 0.04 -15.14 12.12
N GLY A 337 -0.47 -14.22 12.92
CA GLY A 337 -0.62 -12.81 12.56
C GLY A 337 0.71 -12.08 12.43
N LEU A 338 0.61 -10.88 11.88
CA LEU A 338 1.72 -9.97 11.60
C LEU A 338 2.50 -9.59 12.85
N LEU A 339 1.80 -9.34 13.96
CA LEU A 339 2.38 -8.81 15.19
C LEU A 339 2.53 -9.87 16.29
N ARG A 340 2.44 -11.17 15.95
CA ARG A 340 2.46 -12.27 16.93
C ARG A 340 3.67 -12.25 17.86
N ASN A 341 4.84 -11.87 17.36
CA ASN A 341 6.09 -11.84 18.13
C ASN A 341 6.18 -10.57 18.97
N ALA A 342 5.79 -9.43 18.39
CA ALA A 342 5.85 -8.13 19.06
C ALA A 342 4.80 -7.98 20.17
N LEU A 343 3.69 -8.72 20.05
CA LEU A 343 2.59 -8.72 21.02
C LEU A 343 2.57 -9.98 21.90
N ALA A 344 3.65 -10.75 21.94
CA ALA A 344 3.78 -11.88 22.85
C ALA A 344 3.68 -11.40 24.32
N GLY A 345 2.50 -11.56 24.92
CA GLY A 345 2.14 -10.97 26.23
C GLY A 345 0.78 -10.26 26.25
N PHE A 346 0.24 -9.90 25.09
CA PHE A 346 -1.09 -9.30 24.94
C PHE A 346 -2.25 -10.29 25.15
N ASP A 347 -2.00 -11.59 25.41
CA ASP A 347 -3.06 -12.61 25.58
C ASP A 347 -4.16 -12.20 26.57
N ARG A 348 -3.81 -11.44 27.61
CA ARG A 348 -4.75 -10.88 28.60
C ARG A 348 -5.58 -9.72 28.05
N VAL A 349 -4.97 -8.81 27.30
CA VAL A 349 -5.64 -7.66 26.68
C VAL A 349 -6.50 -8.12 25.50
N ASP A 350 -6.01 -9.05 24.70
CA ASP A 350 -6.72 -9.64 23.57
C ASP A 350 -7.92 -10.49 24.05
N ALA A 351 -7.79 -11.19 25.18
CA ALA A 351 -8.95 -11.78 25.87
C ALA A 351 -9.99 -10.73 26.30
N ALA A 352 -9.54 -9.58 26.85
CA ALA A 352 -10.43 -8.49 27.25
C ALA A 352 -11.09 -7.79 26.05
N ALA A 353 -10.36 -7.52 24.98
CA ALA A 353 -10.85 -6.92 23.74
C ALA A 353 -11.85 -7.84 23.02
N ARG A 354 -11.58 -9.15 22.95
CA ARG A 354 -12.55 -10.15 22.46
C ARG A 354 -13.81 -10.18 23.30
N ALA A 355 -13.70 -10.10 24.63
CA ALA A 355 -14.86 -10.02 25.52
C ALA A 355 -15.67 -8.73 25.29
N ALA A 356 -14.99 -7.59 25.11
CA ALA A 356 -15.62 -6.30 24.82
C ALA A 356 -16.34 -6.29 23.47
N ARG A 357 -15.73 -6.83 22.40
CA ARG A 357 -16.36 -6.97 21.07
C ARG A 357 -17.60 -7.87 21.13
N ARG A 358 -17.52 -9.02 21.81
CA ARG A 358 -18.68 -9.90 22.02
C ARG A 358 -19.80 -9.18 22.80
N ALA A 359 -19.44 -8.39 23.81
CA ALA A 359 -20.40 -7.61 24.58
C ALA A 359 -21.05 -6.50 23.72
N ALA A 360 -20.30 -5.82 22.86
CA ALA A 360 -20.79 -4.80 21.94
C ALA A 360 -21.74 -5.38 20.88
N SER A 361 -21.36 -6.50 20.25
CA SER A 361 -22.22 -7.21 19.28
C SER A 361 -23.51 -7.72 19.95
N ALA A 362 -23.42 -8.30 21.15
CA ALA A 362 -24.60 -8.71 21.91
C ALA A 362 -25.50 -7.53 22.32
N ALA A 363 -24.92 -6.37 22.61
CA ALA A 363 -25.67 -5.15 22.91
C ALA A 363 -26.37 -4.57 21.66
N ALA A 364 -25.71 -4.61 20.50
CA ALA A 364 -26.28 -4.21 19.22
C ALA A 364 -27.46 -5.10 18.82
N GLU A 365 -27.33 -6.43 18.95
CA GLU A 365 -28.43 -7.37 18.71
C GLU A 365 -29.62 -7.15 19.66
N LYS A 366 -29.36 -6.89 20.95
CA LYS A 366 -30.42 -6.56 21.92
C LYS A 366 -31.17 -5.28 21.54
N LYS A 367 -30.47 -4.25 21.07
CA LYS A 367 -31.08 -3.00 20.57
C LYS A 367 -31.96 -3.26 19.34
N LEU A 368 -31.51 -4.09 18.41
CA LEU A 368 -32.26 -4.45 17.20
C LEU A 368 -33.55 -5.22 17.53
N LYS A 369 -33.47 -6.23 18.41
CA LYS A 369 -34.62 -7.01 18.88
C LYS A 369 -35.63 -6.14 19.64
N LYS A 370 -35.18 -5.15 20.42
CA LYS A 370 -36.05 -4.20 21.13
C LYS A 370 -36.80 -3.28 20.15
N LYS A 371 -36.12 -2.79 19.11
CA LYS A 371 -36.77 -2.03 18.02
C LYS A 371 -37.81 -2.86 17.29
N GLN A 372 -37.50 -4.11 16.91
CA GLN A 372 -38.46 -4.99 16.23
C GLN A 372 -39.72 -5.29 17.06
N LYS A 373 -39.58 -5.55 18.36
CA LYS A 373 -40.74 -5.72 19.26
C LYS A 373 -41.58 -4.45 19.36
N SER A 374 -40.95 -3.29 19.40
CA SER A 374 -41.66 -2.00 19.43
C SER A 374 -42.43 -1.75 18.14
N TYR A 375 -41.87 -2.09 16.98
CA TYR A 375 -42.56 -2.02 15.69
C TYR A 375 -43.74 -3.00 15.61
N GLN A 376 -43.57 -4.25 16.03
CA GLN A 376 -44.66 -5.23 16.05
C GLN A 376 -45.80 -4.81 16.99
N PHE A 377 -45.49 -4.22 18.13
CA PHE A 377 -46.50 -3.68 19.05
C PHE A 377 -47.26 -2.49 18.44
N PHE A 378 -46.56 -1.60 17.74
CA PHE A 378 -47.17 -0.45 17.07
C PHE A 378 -48.09 -0.85 15.90
N PHE A 379 -47.70 -1.87 15.13
CA PHE A 379 -48.53 -2.41 14.05
C PHE A 379 -49.74 -3.21 14.55
N LYS A 380 -49.60 -3.96 15.65
CA LYS A 380 -50.72 -4.72 16.23
C LYS A 380 -51.82 -3.79 16.77
N LYS A 381 -51.43 -2.67 17.38
CA LYS A 381 -52.37 -1.66 17.90
C LYS A 381 -53.10 -0.86 16.80
N LYS A 382 -52.56 -0.84 15.57
CA LYS A 382 -53.16 -0.14 14.43
C LYS A 382 -54.18 -0.99 13.65
N ASN A 383 -54.20 -2.30 13.90
CA ASN A 383 -55.15 -3.26 13.30
C ASN A 383 -56.30 -3.65 14.26
N GLU A 384 -56.34 -3.07 15.46
CA GLU A 384 -57.40 -3.26 16.47
C GLU A 384 -58.31 -2.01 16.62
N ILE A 385 -58.18 -1.04 15.71
CA ILE A 385 -59.07 0.11 15.49
C ILE A 385 -59.63 -0.03 14.08
#